data_AF-A0A1B7K095-F1
#
_entry.id   AF-A0A1B7K095-F1
#
_cell.length_a   1.000
_cell.length_b   1.000
_cell.length_c   1.000
_cell.angle_alpha   90.00
_cell.angle_beta   90.00
_cell.angle_gamma   90.00
#
_symmetry.space_group_name_H-M   'P 1'
#
loop_
_entity.id
_entity.type
_entity.pdbx_description
1 polymer ?
#
loop_
_entity_poly.entity_id
_entity_poly.type
_entity_poly.pdbx_seq_one_letter_code
_entity_poly.pdbx_strand_id
1 'polypeptide(L)'
;MKNLEADRMARISNVVRQGFLLGDTTEQIARKVRGHANRGYQDSALQVSRLNAISITKTALGHMASVSRDHFASANSDIVKGKRWISTLDKRTTPECMIRDQLMYTMDNKPIGHKIPYLQDPGKLHFCCRSTEVLVLKSEKELGFDIRDIPNSSRASMDGQIPSEVNYSDWLRSQKPERQDEILVKLVPRSCVTDTDKGEYMTLEQLKQINSEVFRRAGL
;
A
#
# COMPACT_ATOMS: atom_id res chain seq x y z
N MET A 1 -7.91 -21.37 -10.90
CA MET A 1 -7.29 -20.94 -12.18
C MET A 1 -8.20 -21.06 -13.42
N LYS A 2 -9.19 -21.98 -13.49
CA LYS A 2 -10.07 -22.15 -14.67
C LYS A 2 -10.76 -20.86 -15.17
N ASN A 3 -11.08 -19.91 -14.29
CA ASN A 3 -11.80 -18.69 -14.66
C ASN A 3 -10.95 -17.65 -15.41
N LEU A 4 -9.63 -17.64 -15.24
CA LEU A 4 -8.74 -16.63 -15.87
C LEU A 4 -8.56 -16.90 -17.37
N GLU A 5 -8.40 -18.16 -17.74
CA GLU A 5 -8.30 -18.57 -19.15
C GLU A 5 -9.63 -18.34 -19.88
N ALA A 6 -10.75 -18.68 -19.24
CA ALA A 6 -12.08 -18.42 -19.80
C ALA A 6 -12.35 -16.91 -20.00
N ASP A 7 -12.01 -16.07 -19.02
CA ASP A 7 -12.12 -14.60 -19.12
C ASP A 7 -11.21 -14.01 -20.20
N ARG A 8 -9.96 -14.52 -20.33
CA ARG A 8 -9.06 -14.12 -21.43
C ARG A 8 -9.66 -14.47 -22.79
N MET A 9 -10.18 -15.68 -22.95
CA MET A 9 -10.80 -16.12 -24.21
C MET A 9 -12.07 -15.35 -24.54
N ALA A 10 -12.88 -15.00 -23.54
CA ALA A 10 -14.08 -14.17 -23.73
C ALA A 10 -13.71 -12.78 -24.27
N ARG A 11 -12.65 -12.14 -23.75
CA ARG A 11 -12.20 -10.83 -24.23
C ARG A 11 -11.67 -10.86 -25.65
N ILE A 12 -10.84 -11.84 -25.97
CA ILE A 12 -10.33 -12.02 -27.35
C ILE A 12 -11.52 -12.22 -28.30
N SER A 13 -12.46 -13.09 -27.92
CA SER A 13 -13.66 -13.38 -28.73
C SER A 13 -14.53 -12.13 -28.94
N ASN A 14 -14.66 -11.27 -27.92
CA ASN A 14 -15.42 -10.02 -28.03
C ASN A 14 -14.75 -9.03 -29.00
N VAL A 15 -13.42 -8.88 -28.95
CA VAL A 15 -12.68 -8.03 -29.90
C VAL A 15 -12.79 -8.55 -31.33
N VAL A 16 -12.72 -9.87 -31.52
CA VAL A 16 -12.90 -10.50 -32.83
C VAL A 16 -14.32 -10.28 -33.36
N ARG A 17 -15.35 -10.52 -32.55
CA ARG A 17 -16.75 -10.26 -32.94
C ARG A 17 -16.97 -8.80 -33.31
N GLN A 18 -16.44 -7.87 -32.50
CA GLN A 18 -16.57 -6.45 -32.78
C GLN A 18 -15.90 -6.06 -34.10
N GLY A 19 -14.69 -6.56 -34.35
CA GLY A 19 -13.99 -6.29 -35.60
C GLY A 19 -14.69 -6.87 -36.83
N PHE A 20 -15.24 -8.08 -36.70
CA PHE A 20 -16.05 -8.69 -37.75
C PHE A 20 -17.30 -7.85 -38.07
N LEU A 21 -18.03 -7.37 -37.05
CA LEU A 21 -19.20 -6.52 -37.22
C LEU A 21 -18.88 -5.17 -37.88
N LEU A 22 -17.71 -4.61 -37.58
CA LEU A 22 -17.26 -3.33 -38.13
C LEU A 22 -16.63 -3.46 -39.53
N GLY A 23 -16.49 -4.68 -40.06
CA GLY A 23 -15.85 -4.93 -41.34
C GLY A 23 -14.32 -4.72 -41.32
N ASP A 24 -13.68 -4.85 -40.16
CA ASP A 24 -12.23 -4.76 -40.06
C ASP A 24 -11.55 -5.92 -40.78
N THR A 25 -10.40 -5.64 -41.40
CA THR A 25 -9.49 -6.67 -41.92
C THR A 25 -8.90 -7.53 -40.79
N THR A 26 -8.49 -8.75 -41.12
CA THR A 26 -7.88 -9.67 -40.17
C THR A 26 -6.66 -9.06 -39.47
N GLU A 27 -5.86 -8.26 -40.19
CA GLU A 27 -4.71 -7.54 -39.66
C GLU A 27 -5.10 -6.46 -38.64
N GLN A 28 -6.19 -5.75 -38.88
CA GLN A 28 -6.71 -4.73 -37.95
C GLN A 28 -7.25 -5.39 -36.67
N ILE A 29 -7.98 -6.50 -36.79
CA ILE A 29 -8.47 -7.27 -35.64
C ILE A 29 -7.30 -7.82 -34.82
N ALA A 30 -6.31 -8.44 -35.48
CA ALA A 30 -5.10 -8.94 -34.82
C ALA A 30 -4.34 -7.83 -34.09
N ARG A 31 -4.28 -6.62 -34.67
CA ARG A 31 -3.66 -5.45 -34.03
C ARG A 31 -4.44 -4.97 -32.81
N LYS A 32 -5.78 -5.00 -32.82
CA LYS A 32 -6.63 -4.68 -31.65
C LYS A 32 -6.46 -5.70 -30.53
N VAL A 33 -6.34 -6.99 -30.85
CA VAL A 33 -6.08 -8.05 -29.84
C VAL A 33 -4.70 -7.87 -29.21
N ARG A 34 -3.65 -7.73 -30.04
CA ARG A 34 -2.26 -7.59 -29.58
C ARG A 34 -1.96 -6.23 -28.94
N GLY A 35 -2.67 -5.18 -29.33
CA GLY A 35 -2.32 -3.79 -29.02
C GLY A 35 -1.28 -3.20 -29.99
N HIS A 36 -1.11 -1.89 -29.89
CA HIS A 36 -0.26 -1.10 -30.77
C HIS A 36 1.09 -0.80 -30.11
N ALA A 37 2.18 -1.02 -30.86
CA ALA A 37 3.54 -0.82 -30.36
C ALA A 37 3.81 0.64 -29.96
N ASN A 38 3.28 1.60 -30.72
CA ASN A 38 3.38 3.03 -30.41
C ASN A 38 2.63 3.46 -29.13
N ARG A 39 1.74 2.60 -28.61
CA ARG A 39 1.05 2.78 -27.31
C ARG A 39 1.60 1.84 -26.23
N GLY A 40 2.75 1.22 -26.47
CA GLY A 40 3.36 0.25 -25.55
C GLY A 40 2.46 -0.96 -25.27
N TYR A 41 1.60 -1.33 -26.22
CA TYR A 41 0.62 -2.42 -26.10
C TYR A 41 -0.41 -2.26 -24.98
N GLN A 42 -0.57 -1.06 -24.43
CA GLN A 42 -1.51 -0.82 -23.33
C GLN A 42 -2.98 -0.99 -23.73
N ASP A 43 -3.27 -0.86 -25.03
CA ASP A 43 -4.58 -1.04 -25.65
C ASP A 43 -4.88 -2.50 -26.02
N SER A 44 -3.99 -3.43 -25.68
CA SER A 44 -4.19 -4.86 -25.94
C SER A 44 -5.31 -5.45 -25.09
N ALA A 45 -6.15 -6.27 -25.71
CA ALA A 45 -7.08 -7.15 -25.00
C ALA A 45 -6.38 -8.10 -24.00
N LEU A 46 -5.10 -8.42 -24.24
CA LEU A 46 -4.27 -9.28 -23.41
C LEU A 46 -3.65 -8.53 -22.23
N GLN A 47 -3.47 -7.21 -22.32
CA GLN A 47 -2.81 -6.41 -21.28
C GLN A 47 -3.58 -6.46 -19.96
N VAL A 48 -4.91 -6.42 -20.01
CA VAL A 48 -5.73 -6.49 -18.78
C VAL A 48 -5.53 -7.83 -18.07
N SER A 49 -5.48 -8.94 -18.81
CA SER A 49 -5.19 -10.26 -18.22
C SER A 49 -3.80 -10.31 -17.59
N ARG A 50 -2.80 -9.67 -18.22
CA ARG A 50 -1.44 -9.54 -17.67
C ARG A 50 -1.42 -8.72 -16.38
N LEU A 51 -2.10 -7.57 -16.34
CA LEU A 51 -2.19 -6.71 -15.15
C LEU A 51 -2.92 -7.42 -13.99
N ASN A 52 -3.99 -8.17 -14.30
CA ASN A 52 -4.69 -8.99 -13.31
C ASN A 52 -3.77 -10.07 -12.73
N ALA A 53 -3.04 -10.79 -13.58
CA ALA A 53 -2.08 -11.79 -13.14
C ALA A 53 -1.00 -11.19 -12.22
N ILE A 54 -0.39 -10.06 -12.63
CA ILE A 54 0.61 -9.35 -11.80
C ILE A 54 0.02 -9.00 -10.43
N SER A 55 -1.21 -8.51 -10.40
CA SER A 55 -1.83 -8.04 -9.16
C SER A 55 -2.17 -9.19 -8.20
N ILE A 56 -2.63 -10.33 -8.75
CA ILE A 56 -2.82 -11.57 -7.99
C ILE A 56 -1.48 -12.07 -7.45
N THR A 57 -0.45 -12.11 -8.29
CA THR A 57 0.90 -12.54 -7.89
C THR A 57 1.46 -11.66 -6.78
N LYS A 58 1.34 -10.32 -6.88
CA LYS A 58 1.78 -9.40 -5.82
C LYS A 58 1.07 -9.67 -4.50
N THR A 59 -0.24 -9.88 -4.54
CA THR A 59 -1.03 -10.18 -3.35
C THR A 59 -0.63 -11.53 -2.73
N ALA A 60 -0.40 -12.55 -3.57
CA ALA A 60 0.04 -13.85 -3.10
C ALA A 60 1.45 -13.81 -2.48
N LEU A 61 2.40 -13.09 -3.09
CA LEU A 61 3.73 -12.88 -2.49
C LEU A 61 3.64 -12.10 -1.18
N GLY A 62 2.82 -11.05 -1.12
CA GLY A 62 2.59 -10.29 0.12
C GLY A 62 2.06 -11.18 1.24
N HIS A 63 1.06 -12.02 0.93
CA HIS A 63 0.52 -13.00 1.87
C HIS A 63 1.57 -14.01 2.34
N MET A 64 2.32 -14.61 1.41
CA MET A 64 3.36 -15.60 1.71
C MET A 64 4.49 -15.01 2.56
N ALA A 65 4.93 -13.80 2.25
CA ALA A 65 5.96 -13.09 3.01
C ALA A 65 5.49 -12.79 4.44
N SER A 66 4.25 -12.35 4.63
CA SER A 66 3.68 -12.12 5.95
C SER A 66 3.57 -13.43 6.75
N VAL A 67 3.00 -14.50 6.18
CA VAL A 67 2.94 -15.82 6.86
C VAL A 67 4.33 -16.30 7.26
N SER A 68 5.33 -16.12 6.40
CA SER A 68 6.71 -16.50 6.70
C SER A 68 7.30 -15.70 7.86
N ARG A 69 7.03 -14.39 7.94
CA ARG A 69 7.44 -13.54 9.06
C ARG A 69 6.73 -13.93 10.35
N ASP A 70 5.44 -14.25 10.29
CA ASP A 70 4.68 -14.74 11.45
C ASP A 70 5.32 -16.00 12.03
N HIS A 71 5.58 -17.01 11.18
CA HIS A 71 6.25 -18.24 11.61
C HIS A 71 7.65 -17.99 12.16
N PHE A 72 8.43 -17.13 11.49
CA PHE A 72 9.76 -16.77 11.96
C PHE A 72 9.70 -16.09 13.34
N ALA A 73 8.76 -15.17 13.53
CA ALA A 73 8.60 -14.45 14.79
C ALA A 73 8.07 -15.35 15.91
N SER A 74 7.17 -16.30 15.61
CA SER A 74 6.72 -17.29 16.59
C SER A 74 7.85 -18.24 17.03
N ALA A 75 8.68 -18.70 16.08
CA ALA A 75 9.82 -19.56 16.38
C ALA A 75 10.92 -18.86 17.21
N ASN A 76 11.01 -17.53 17.11
CA ASN A 76 11.99 -16.69 17.79
C ASN A 76 11.32 -15.75 18.82
N SER A 77 10.25 -16.21 19.46
CA SER A 77 9.46 -15.41 20.42
C SER A 77 10.23 -15.09 21.71
N ASP A 78 11.32 -15.80 21.96
CA ASP A 78 12.29 -15.55 23.02
C ASP A 78 13.12 -14.27 22.78
N ILE A 79 13.37 -13.88 21.53
CA ILE A 79 14.16 -12.68 21.18
C ILE A 79 13.32 -11.53 20.60
N VAL A 80 12.17 -11.84 19.99
CA VAL A 80 11.30 -10.82 19.37
C VAL A 80 10.37 -10.22 20.43
N LYS A 81 10.32 -8.88 20.50
CA LYS A 81 9.45 -8.12 21.41
C LYS A 81 8.08 -7.84 20.79
N GLY A 82 8.06 -7.56 19.50
CA GLY A 82 6.84 -7.21 18.79
C GLY A 82 7.10 -6.89 17.32
N LYS A 83 6.10 -6.27 16.70
CA LYS A 83 6.07 -5.95 15.27
C LYS A 83 5.96 -4.45 15.10
N ARG A 84 6.72 -3.89 14.17
CA ARG A 84 6.58 -2.50 13.72
C ARG A 84 6.05 -2.50 12.30
N TRP A 85 4.98 -1.75 12.07
CA TRP A 85 4.43 -1.58 10.73
C TRP A 85 5.27 -0.59 9.93
N ILE A 86 5.61 -0.93 8.69
CA ILE A 86 6.44 -0.13 7.80
C ILE A 86 5.75 -0.01 6.45
N SER A 87 5.23 1.17 6.15
CA SER A 87 4.54 1.46 4.90
C SER A 87 5.51 1.97 3.84
N THR A 88 5.32 1.59 2.58
CA THR A 88 6.17 2.16 1.51
C THR A 88 5.96 3.67 1.41
N LEU A 89 7.02 4.47 1.37
CA LEU A 89 6.93 5.93 1.26
C LEU A 89 6.70 6.34 -0.20
N ASP A 90 5.49 6.18 -0.71
CA ASP A 90 5.14 6.51 -2.09
C ASP A 90 3.69 6.92 -2.33
N LYS A 91 3.41 7.36 -3.56
CA LYS A 91 2.08 7.82 -4.01
C LYS A 91 1.04 6.72 -4.21
N ARG A 92 1.37 5.46 -3.93
CA ARG A 92 0.50 4.28 -4.19
C ARG A 92 0.16 3.51 -2.93
N THR A 93 0.79 3.86 -1.82
CA THR A 93 0.41 3.35 -0.50
C THR A 93 -1.00 3.81 -0.20
N THR A 94 -1.80 2.93 0.39
CA THR A 94 -3.20 3.23 0.68
C THR A 94 -3.30 3.96 2.01
N PRO A 95 -4.36 4.75 2.23
CA PRO A 95 -4.57 5.45 3.49
C PRO A 95 -4.54 4.55 4.73
N GLU A 96 -5.08 3.33 4.63
CA GLU A 96 -5.05 2.33 5.71
C GLU A 96 -3.62 1.98 6.14
N CYS A 97 -2.71 1.88 5.17
CA CYS A 97 -1.29 1.65 5.45
C CYS A 97 -0.60 2.92 5.95
N MET A 98 -0.91 4.09 5.38
CA MET A 98 -0.25 5.35 5.76
C MET A 98 -0.42 5.65 7.25
N ILE A 99 -1.64 5.48 7.77
CA ILE A 99 -1.98 5.74 9.18
C ILE A 99 -1.20 4.81 10.13
N ARG A 100 -0.79 3.63 9.66
CA ARG A 100 -0.09 2.62 10.47
C ARG A 100 1.43 2.75 10.42
N ASP A 101 2.00 3.61 9.58
CA ASP A 101 3.45 3.68 9.43
C ASP A 101 4.15 3.96 10.76
N GLN A 102 5.16 3.15 11.06
CA GLN A 102 5.95 3.10 12.30
C GLN A 102 5.22 2.74 13.59
N LEU A 103 3.91 2.47 13.54
CA LEU A 103 3.19 2.03 14.73
C LEU A 103 3.66 0.64 15.19
N MET A 104 3.70 0.46 16.50
CA MET A 104 4.20 -0.76 17.14
C MET A 104 3.05 -1.61 17.69
N TYR A 105 3.18 -2.91 17.49
CA TYR A 105 2.20 -3.89 17.87
C TYR A 105 2.88 -5.02 18.65
N THR A 106 2.14 -5.63 19.56
CA THR A 106 2.59 -6.86 20.24
C THR A 106 2.61 -8.03 19.25
N MET A 107 3.22 -9.14 19.66
CA MET A 107 3.17 -10.39 18.91
C MET A 107 1.74 -10.91 18.68
N ASP A 108 0.82 -10.59 19.59
CA ASP A 108 -0.63 -10.88 19.47
C ASP A 108 -1.40 -9.81 18.67
N ASN A 109 -0.68 -8.98 17.90
CA ASN A 109 -1.24 -7.92 17.06
C ASN A 109 -2.04 -6.84 17.83
N LYS A 110 -1.73 -6.61 19.12
CA LYS A 110 -2.36 -5.53 19.91
C LYS A 110 -1.55 -4.23 19.79
N PRO A 111 -2.20 -3.07 19.66
CA PRO A 111 -1.50 -1.80 19.53
C PRO A 111 -0.74 -1.42 20.81
N ILE A 112 0.45 -0.83 20.67
CA ILE A 112 1.31 -0.39 21.77
C ILE A 112 1.40 1.14 21.73
N GLY A 113 0.82 1.83 22.71
CA GLY A 113 0.89 3.29 22.81
C GLY A 113 -0.02 4.05 21.83
N HIS A 114 -0.94 3.37 21.14
CA HIS A 114 -1.96 3.97 20.28
C HIS A 114 -3.24 3.12 20.25
N LYS A 115 -4.31 3.62 19.61
CA LYS A 115 -5.61 2.93 19.53
C LYS A 115 -5.87 2.27 18.16
N ILE A 116 -5.01 2.52 17.18
CA ILE A 116 -5.18 2.03 15.80
C ILE A 116 -5.01 0.51 15.73
N PRO A 117 -6.01 -0.26 15.28
CA PRO A 117 -5.94 -1.72 15.24
C PRO A 117 -4.98 -2.21 14.15
N TYR A 118 -4.36 -3.37 14.39
CA TYR A 118 -3.45 -4.00 13.44
C TYR A 118 -4.15 -4.49 12.17
N LEU A 119 -5.43 -4.91 12.29
CA LEU A 119 -6.22 -5.54 11.23
C LEU A 119 -5.54 -6.82 10.70
N GLN A 120 -5.45 -6.98 9.38
CA GLN A 120 -4.67 -8.02 8.73
C GLN A 120 -3.23 -7.54 8.52
N ASP A 121 -2.30 -8.49 8.44
CA ASP A 121 -0.88 -8.19 8.30
C ASP A 121 -0.54 -7.29 7.11
N PRO A 122 0.56 -6.52 7.19
CA PRO A 122 1.08 -5.78 6.07
C PRO A 122 1.49 -6.75 4.95
N GLY A 123 0.97 -6.50 3.74
CA GLY A 123 1.06 -7.41 2.61
C GLY A 123 -0.22 -8.22 2.36
N LYS A 124 -1.11 -8.35 3.36
CA LYS A 124 -2.43 -9.01 3.25
C LYS A 124 -3.60 -8.02 3.30
N LEU A 125 -3.44 -6.89 3.99
CA LEU A 125 -4.51 -5.95 4.33
C LEU A 125 -5.42 -5.57 3.15
N HIS A 126 -4.84 -5.34 1.98
CA HIS A 126 -5.59 -5.03 0.77
C HIS A 126 -4.86 -5.56 -0.46
N PHE A 127 -5.57 -5.57 -1.59
CA PHE A 127 -5.02 -6.05 -2.85
C PHE A 127 -3.80 -5.20 -3.26
N CYS A 128 -2.74 -5.87 -3.74
CA CYS A 128 -1.46 -5.24 -4.09
C CYS A 128 -0.84 -4.41 -2.95
N CYS A 129 -1.03 -4.80 -1.68
CA CYS A 129 -0.38 -4.13 -0.55
C CYS A 129 1.15 -4.15 -0.69
N ARG A 130 1.77 -3.02 -0.34
CA ARG A 130 3.23 -2.79 -0.46
C ARG A 130 3.88 -2.45 0.87
N SER A 131 3.11 -2.44 1.94
CA SER A 131 3.62 -2.28 3.29
C SER A 131 4.18 -3.61 3.78
N THR A 132 5.12 -3.55 4.70
CA THR A 132 5.72 -4.70 5.37
C THR A 132 5.68 -4.47 6.88
N GLU A 133 5.95 -5.50 7.65
CA GLU A 133 6.32 -5.36 9.06
C GLU A 133 7.82 -5.61 9.20
N VAL A 134 8.38 -5.07 10.27
CA VAL A 134 9.71 -5.41 10.76
C VAL A 134 9.56 -5.89 12.20
N LEU A 135 10.27 -6.96 12.52
CA LEU A 135 10.30 -7.51 13.87
C LEU A 135 11.20 -6.64 14.73
N VAL A 136 10.65 -6.15 15.84
CA VAL A 136 11.37 -5.38 16.84
C VAL A 136 11.91 -6.37 17.86
N LEU A 137 13.22 -6.39 18.01
CA LEU A 137 13.89 -7.23 19.01
C LEU A 137 13.66 -6.67 20.42
N LYS A 138 13.80 -7.54 21.41
CA LYS A 138 13.92 -7.15 22.81
C LYS A 138 15.16 -6.27 22.98
N SER A 139 15.10 -5.33 23.94
CA SER A 139 16.26 -4.49 24.22
C SER A 139 17.41 -5.32 24.78
N GLU A 140 18.63 -4.80 24.69
CA GLU A 140 19.85 -5.44 25.22
C GLU A 140 19.67 -5.77 26.70
N LYS A 141 19.06 -4.87 27.47
CA LYS A 141 18.72 -5.08 28.88
C LYS A 141 17.71 -6.21 29.10
N GLU A 142 16.72 -6.33 28.22
CA GLU A 142 15.73 -7.44 28.24
C GLU A 142 16.38 -8.78 27.84
N LEU A 143 17.48 -8.74 27.09
CA LEU A 143 18.27 -9.90 26.66
C LEU A 143 19.48 -10.19 27.57
N GLY A 144 19.74 -9.36 28.58
CA GLY A 144 20.86 -9.51 29.52
C GLY A 144 22.22 -9.04 29.01
N PHE A 145 22.26 -8.25 27.94
CA PHE A 145 23.49 -7.67 27.39
C PHE A 145 23.64 -6.18 27.79
N ASP A 146 24.88 -5.76 28.04
CA ASP A 146 25.23 -4.37 28.39
C ASP A 146 26.07 -3.76 27.24
N ILE A 147 25.40 -3.40 26.14
CA ILE A 147 26.03 -2.91 24.90
C ILE A 147 25.48 -1.51 24.59
N ARG A 148 26.37 -0.59 24.19
CA ARG A 148 26.03 0.78 23.77
C ARG A 148 25.17 0.81 22.52
N ASP A 149 24.25 1.78 22.47
CA ASP A 149 23.32 2.05 21.37
C ASP A 149 23.94 1.88 19.98
N ILE A 150 23.35 0.98 19.19
CA ILE A 150 23.68 0.78 17.78
C ILE A 150 23.04 1.95 16.97
N PRO A 151 23.77 2.60 16.05
CA PRO A 151 23.27 3.78 15.34
C PRO A 151 22.03 3.48 14.47
N ASN A 152 21.23 4.52 14.26
CA ASN A 152 19.99 4.51 13.48
C ASN A 152 20.16 3.87 12.10
N SER A 153 19.23 2.99 11.75
CA SER A 153 19.19 2.35 10.44
C SER A 153 18.61 3.28 9.37
N SER A 154 18.83 2.97 8.10
CA SER A 154 18.20 3.66 6.96
C SER A 154 17.10 2.79 6.34
N ARG A 155 16.02 3.41 5.86
CA ARG A 155 14.94 2.77 5.10
C ARG A 155 14.87 3.28 3.66
N ALA A 156 14.35 2.45 2.75
CA ALA A 156 14.18 2.82 1.35
C ALA A 156 12.95 3.71 1.13
N SER A 157 13.10 4.76 0.32
CA SER A 157 12.05 5.65 -0.17
C SER A 157 12.15 5.80 -1.69
N MET A 158 11.16 6.43 -2.32
CA MET A 158 11.16 6.65 -3.77
C MET A 158 12.35 7.48 -4.26
N ASP A 159 12.82 8.44 -3.47
CA ASP A 159 13.91 9.35 -3.85
C ASP A 159 15.29 8.92 -3.28
N GLY A 160 15.39 7.73 -2.68
CA GLY A 160 16.62 7.22 -2.07
C GLY A 160 16.43 6.68 -0.65
N GLN A 161 17.54 6.43 0.05
CA GLN A 161 17.50 6.02 1.46
C GLN A 161 17.20 7.23 2.37
N ILE A 162 16.33 7.02 3.35
CA ILE A 162 15.89 8.00 4.36
C ILE A 162 16.17 7.40 5.76
N PRO A 163 16.42 8.19 6.82
CA PRO A 163 16.51 7.65 8.18
C PRO A 163 15.27 6.83 8.56
N SER A 164 15.47 5.75 9.31
CA SER A 164 14.40 4.83 9.72
C SER A 164 13.32 5.48 10.59
N GLU A 165 13.65 6.59 11.25
CA GLU A 165 12.76 7.32 12.17
C GLU A 165 11.74 8.20 11.44
N VAL A 166 11.92 8.48 10.15
CA VAL A 166 10.97 9.32 9.40
C VAL A 166 9.69 8.54 9.09
N ASN A 167 8.58 8.96 9.70
CA ASN A 167 7.26 8.38 9.45
C ASN A 167 6.64 8.96 8.17
N TYR A 168 5.58 8.33 7.68
CA TYR A 168 4.93 8.74 6.42
C TYR A 168 4.45 10.20 6.45
N SER A 169 3.92 10.67 7.58
CA SER A 169 3.42 12.04 7.74
C SER A 169 4.56 13.06 7.64
N ASP A 170 5.68 12.80 8.30
CA ASP A 170 6.88 13.64 8.27
C ASP A 170 7.53 13.62 6.89
N TRP A 171 7.60 12.43 6.28
CA TRP A 171 8.04 12.30 4.89
C TRP A 171 7.15 13.10 3.95
N LEU A 172 5.82 13.01 4.07
CA LEU A 172 4.85 13.73 3.24
C LEU A 172 5.03 15.25 3.36
N ARG A 173 5.22 15.76 4.58
CA ARG A 173 5.48 17.20 4.84
C ARG A 173 6.77 17.69 4.18
N SER A 174 7.78 16.84 4.06
CA SER A 174 9.04 17.18 3.37
C SER A 174 8.95 17.18 1.84
N GLN A 175 7.85 16.69 1.26
CA GLN A 175 7.68 16.59 -0.19
C GLN A 175 7.31 17.93 -0.84
N LYS A 176 7.56 18.06 -2.15
CA LYS A 176 7.11 19.23 -2.93
C LYS A 176 5.57 19.36 -2.93
N PRO A 177 5.01 20.58 -2.98
CA PRO A 177 3.56 20.80 -2.90
C PRO A 177 2.75 19.99 -3.92
N GLU A 178 3.21 19.89 -5.16
CA GLU A 178 2.49 19.16 -6.22
C GLU A 178 2.36 17.66 -5.90
N ARG A 179 3.36 17.13 -5.20
CA ARG A 179 3.38 15.73 -4.75
C ARG A 179 2.51 15.53 -3.52
N GLN A 180 2.49 16.49 -2.60
CA GLN A 180 1.58 16.47 -1.46
C GLN A 180 0.14 16.46 -1.96
N ASP A 181 -0.22 17.36 -2.88
CA ASP A 181 -1.56 17.45 -3.46
C ASP A 181 -1.98 16.15 -4.14
N GLU A 182 -1.11 15.53 -4.93
CA GLU A 182 -1.45 14.24 -5.58
C GLU A 182 -1.72 13.12 -4.57
N ILE A 183 -0.99 13.10 -3.44
CA ILE A 183 -1.16 12.11 -2.39
C ILE A 183 -2.41 12.43 -1.55
N LEU A 184 -2.61 13.69 -1.21
CA LEU A 184 -3.76 14.16 -0.42
C LEU A 184 -5.06 13.99 -1.20
N VAL A 185 -5.08 14.20 -2.52
CA VAL A 185 -6.26 13.93 -3.37
C VAL A 185 -6.63 12.44 -3.37
N LYS A 186 -5.68 11.52 -3.13
CA LYS A 186 -5.95 10.08 -2.97
C LYS A 186 -6.44 9.73 -1.57
N LEU A 187 -5.98 10.46 -0.55
CA LEU A 187 -6.41 10.32 0.85
C LEU A 187 -7.81 10.90 1.10
N VAL A 188 -8.12 11.99 0.40
CA VAL A 188 -9.36 12.74 0.50
C VAL A 188 -10.23 12.39 -0.71
N PRO A 189 -11.15 11.43 -0.62
CA PRO A 189 -12.16 11.24 -1.67
C PRO A 189 -13.14 12.42 -1.65
N ARG A 190 -12.75 13.63 -2.08
CA ARG A 190 -13.53 14.89 -2.06
C ARG A 190 -14.22 15.26 -0.74
N SER A 191 -14.07 14.48 0.32
CA SER A 191 -14.86 14.66 1.52
C SER A 191 -14.24 14.10 2.78
N CYS A 192 -13.01 13.57 2.85
CA CYS A 192 -12.51 13.03 4.14
C CYS A 192 -11.05 13.40 4.46
N VAL A 193 -10.79 14.02 5.61
CA VAL A 193 -9.43 14.27 6.16
C VAL A 193 -9.27 13.38 7.41
N THR A 194 -8.05 12.93 7.70
CA THR A 194 -7.75 12.11 8.88
C THR A 194 -7.47 13.01 10.08
N ASP A 195 -8.29 12.96 11.13
CA ASP A 195 -7.93 13.48 12.46
C ASP A 195 -8.77 12.83 13.58
N THR A 196 -8.62 11.53 13.81
CA THR A 196 -9.05 10.91 15.07
C THR A 196 -7.99 9.96 15.61
N ASP A 197 -7.83 9.95 16.94
CA ASP A 197 -7.03 8.97 17.69
C ASP A 197 -7.32 7.50 17.34
N LYS A 198 -8.46 7.23 16.67
CA LYS A 198 -8.98 5.90 16.34
C LYS A 198 -8.62 5.46 14.91
N GLY A 199 -8.10 6.35 14.06
CA GLY A 199 -7.80 6.06 12.66
C GLY A 199 -9.04 5.92 11.78
N GLU A 200 -10.16 6.53 12.18
CA GLU A 200 -11.39 6.58 11.38
C GLU A 200 -11.33 7.75 10.38
N TYR A 201 -11.86 7.54 9.17
CA TYR A 201 -12.00 8.60 8.18
C TYR A 201 -13.13 9.54 8.58
N MET A 202 -12.84 10.82 8.75
CA MET A 202 -13.85 11.85 9.03
C MET A 202 -14.11 12.68 7.80
N THR A 203 -15.37 13.11 7.61
CA THR A 203 -15.68 13.96 6.47
C THR A 203 -15.18 15.41 6.65
N LEU A 204 -15.01 16.18 5.57
CA LEU A 204 -14.63 17.61 5.61
C LEU A 204 -15.62 18.42 6.46
N GLU A 205 -16.91 18.08 6.40
CA GLU A 205 -17.94 18.70 7.23
C GLU A 205 -17.73 18.39 8.72
N GLN A 206 -17.38 17.14 9.04
CA GLN A 206 -17.08 16.72 10.41
C GLN A 206 -15.80 17.38 10.94
N LEU A 207 -14.78 17.60 10.09
CA LEU A 207 -13.59 18.36 10.48
C LEU A 207 -13.87 19.85 10.69
N LYS A 208 -14.72 20.47 9.86
CA LYS A 208 -15.12 21.88 10.04
C LYS A 208 -15.83 22.09 11.37
N GLN A 209 -16.60 21.11 11.83
CA GLN A 209 -17.27 21.17 13.13
C GLN A 209 -16.29 21.06 14.30
N ILE A 210 -15.23 20.26 14.18
CA ILE A 210 -14.24 20.06 15.25
C ILE A 210 -13.22 21.22 15.30
N ASN A 211 -12.72 21.67 14.15
CA ASN A 211 -11.63 22.64 14.05
C ASN A 211 -12.04 23.94 13.33
N SER A 212 -13.19 24.50 13.70
CA SER A 212 -13.78 25.69 13.07
C SER A 212 -12.84 26.90 12.98
N GLU A 213 -11.95 27.09 13.96
CA GLU A 213 -10.97 28.18 13.96
C GLU A 213 -9.88 28.04 12.91
N VAL A 214 -9.44 26.81 12.61
CA VAL A 214 -8.38 26.52 11.64
C VAL A 214 -8.88 26.78 10.21
N PHE A 215 -10.12 26.38 9.93
CA PHE A 215 -10.78 26.66 8.64
C PHE A 215 -11.02 28.16 8.43
N ARG A 216 -11.43 28.87 9.48
CA ARG A 216 -11.59 30.33 9.44
C ARG A 216 -10.28 31.07 9.14
N ARG A 217 -9.14 30.57 9.63
CA ARG A 217 -7.80 31.10 9.32
C ARG A 217 -7.32 30.74 7.91
N ALA A 218 -7.76 29.60 7.37
CA ALA A 218 -7.43 29.14 6.02
C ALA A 218 -8.32 29.73 4.92
N GLY A 219 -9.37 30.50 5.27
CA GLY A 219 -10.28 31.14 4.31
C GLY A 219 -11.25 30.16 3.63
N LEU A 220 -11.56 29.03 4.26
CA LEU A 220 -12.43 27.96 3.76
C LEU A 220 -13.59 27.62 4.70
#